data_AF-A0A9P6IQL4-F1
#
_entry.id   AF-A0A9P6IQL4-F1
#
_cell.length_a   1.000
_cell.length_b   1.000
_cell.length_c   1.000
_cell.angle_alpha   90.00
_cell.angle_beta   90.00
_cell.angle_gamma   90.00
#
_symmetry.space_group_name_H-M   'P 1'
#
loop_
_entity.id
_entity.type
_entity.pdbx_description
1 polymer ?
#
loop_
_entity_poly.entity_id
_entity_poly.type
_entity_poly.pdbx_seq_one_letter_code
_entity_poly.pdbx_strand_id
1 'polypeptide(L)'
;MSPLVRGAIVVVQYLESKGLNHPQAIPGYRHLVALQPFKERWLDPVLAFLSLHQTLAIILTGLHLWMAAELIFYILFWKKLARLQKVDRVVKGVGAKAKRQELFQRCLETVEEGEGVKRWIEVWFDTGRTKQPARFEDIGRVNMLRWMAWAFWAAPYEEVFQSPSAVQELNQMVDTIESVKKVKFTKGFNPDVDCIRMCLDPVIASHRPLIYYVLLWAANVIVGLLFNLVGLTRYDTTLDKSHEFESSEPSRPSTKAAGEARPIPDLAYWYRTPVHPDNDIPLVFIHGVGIGLVQYVHLVIALTFISRPLILIEMPYVSSQLFQGACMTPNESYIAVERILKRHGHPKATFYGHSLGTMLCAAICRASCATSPKSIVAGLVLVDPICFLTHHSLARNFAYRTPATACQLVIDLFAAREMGTSWYIMRRFMWTESIVFPIAWARRDQKLLPHQGKLSPVLPAKTRVFLSSKDNLLDMEKVAQYLRTQVGLVEGGGEKEEDELVVMEGMDHAQFLLRPEWFNRVLKAAREC
;
A
#
# COMPACT_ATOMS: atom_id res chain seq x y z
N MET A 1 -5.46 31.94 35.04
CA MET A 1 -4.94 32.74 33.91
C MET A 1 -4.24 31.84 32.91
N SER A 2 -4.62 31.94 31.62
CA SER A 2 -4.05 31.14 30.54
C SER A 2 -2.57 31.49 30.30
N PRO A 3 -1.77 30.58 29.68
CA PRO A 3 -0.36 30.84 29.37
C PRO A 3 -0.14 32.09 28.53
N LEU A 4 -1.07 32.40 27.63
CA LEU A 4 -1.08 33.59 26.78
C LEU A 4 -1.18 34.88 27.60
N VAL A 5 -2.04 34.91 28.63
CA VAL A 5 -2.21 36.09 29.49
C VAL A 5 -0.98 36.32 30.36
N ARG A 6 -0.33 35.24 30.84
CA ARG A 6 0.95 35.35 31.56
C ARG A 6 2.08 35.85 30.66
N GLY A 7 2.15 35.38 29.41
CA GLY A 7 3.12 35.86 28.43
C GLY A 7 2.94 37.35 28.11
N ALA A 8 1.70 37.80 27.93
CA ALA A 8 1.39 39.21 27.67
C ALA A 8 1.82 40.12 28.83
N ILE A 9 1.55 39.71 30.09
CA ILE A 9 1.91 40.50 31.27
C ILE A 9 3.43 40.62 31.43
N VAL A 10 4.18 39.53 31.19
CA VAL A 10 5.65 39.55 31.25
C VAL A 10 6.24 40.49 30.20
N VAL A 11 5.67 40.52 28.99
CA VAL A 11 6.10 41.44 27.92
C VAL A 11 5.80 42.90 28.29
N VAL A 12 4.61 43.19 28.84
CA VAL A 12 4.24 44.55 29.27
C VAL A 12 5.16 45.03 30.39
N GLN A 13 5.42 44.20 31.41
CA GLN A 13 6.33 44.52 32.51
C GLN A 13 7.78 44.72 32.04
N TYR A 14 8.22 43.93 31.06
CA TYR A 14 9.54 44.09 30.45
C TYR A 14 9.66 45.43 29.70
N LEU A 15 8.64 45.81 28.93
CA LEU A 15 8.61 47.08 28.19
C LEU A 15 8.55 48.29 29.15
N GLU A 16 7.78 48.21 30.23
CA GLU A 16 7.75 49.22 31.29
C GLU A 16 9.12 49.37 31.97
N SER A 17 9.79 48.25 32.28
CA SER A 17 11.14 48.26 32.90
C SER A 17 12.22 48.93 32.04
N LYS A 18 11.98 49.06 30.73
CA LYS A 18 12.86 49.72 29.77
C LYS A 18 12.43 51.15 29.43
N GLY A 19 11.40 51.69 30.11
CA GLY A 19 10.88 53.04 29.86
C GLY A 19 10.13 53.17 28.52
N LEU A 20 9.68 52.05 27.94
CA LEU A 20 8.97 51.98 26.66
C LEU A 20 7.44 51.99 26.84
N ASN A 21 6.98 52.68 27.87
CA ASN A 21 5.58 52.81 28.27
C ASN A 21 4.84 53.93 27.48
N HIS A 22 5.55 54.71 26.67
CA HIS A 22 4.98 55.69 25.76
C HIS A 22 5.42 55.42 24.30
N PRO A 23 4.54 55.53 23.29
CA PRO A 23 4.88 55.25 21.89
C PRO A 23 6.07 56.06 21.36
N GLN A 24 6.25 57.27 21.90
CA GLN A 24 7.31 58.20 21.54
C GLN A 24 8.69 57.83 22.13
N ALA A 25 8.72 56.93 23.12
CA ALA A 25 9.95 56.44 23.76
C ALA A 25 10.56 55.24 23.03
N ILE A 26 9.89 54.69 22.00
CA ILE A 26 10.38 53.54 21.22
C ILE A 26 11.59 53.96 20.38
N PRO A 27 12.76 53.29 20.52
CA PRO A 27 13.92 53.54 19.67
C PRO A 27 13.55 53.40 18.19
N GLY A 28 13.66 54.48 17.44
CA GLY A 28 13.26 54.55 16.03
C GLY A 28 11.86 55.12 15.75
N TYR A 29 11.12 55.59 16.76
CA TYR A 29 9.87 56.35 16.55
C TYR A 29 10.07 57.59 15.65
N ARG A 30 11.23 58.26 15.77
CA ARG A 30 11.60 59.35 14.85
C ARG A 30 11.81 58.90 13.41
N HIS A 31 12.21 57.64 13.17
CA HIS A 31 12.27 57.06 11.82
C HIS A 31 10.87 56.73 11.28
N LEU A 32 9.95 56.29 12.13
CA LEU A 32 8.53 56.12 11.76
C LEU A 32 7.86 57.44 11.36
N VAL A 33 8.14 58.54 12.07
CA VAL A 33 7.68 59.89 11.71
C VAL A 33 8.40 60.40 10.44
N ALA A 34 9.69 60.13 10.27
CA ALA A 34 10.43 60.49 9.05
C ALA A 34 9.98 59.70 7.80
N LEU A 35 9.39 58.52 7.99
CA LEU A 35 8.77 57.71 6.94
C LEU A 35 7.31 58.09 6.68
N GLN A 36 6.72 59.03 7.43
CA GLN A 36 5.35 59.49 7.24
C GLN A 36 5.09 60.10 5.84
N PRO A 37 6.00 60.89 5.25
CA PRO A 37 5.86 61.34 3.86
C PRO A 37 5.99 60.19 2.85
N PHE A 38 6.75 59.13 3.19
CA PHE A 38 6.88 57.92 2.37
C PHE A 38 5.60 57.07 2.44
N LYS A 39 4.96 57.03 3.61
CA LYS A 39 3.65 56.44 3.84
C LYS A 39 2.59 57.15 2.99
N GLU A 40 2.47 58.47 3.10
CA GLU A 40 1.46 59.26 2.36
C GLU A 40 1.69 59.27 0.84
N ARG A 41 2.94 59.22 0.38
CA ARG A 41 3.28 59.33 -1.05
C ARG A 41 3.34 57.99 -1.80
N TRP A 42 3.61 56.88 -1.10
CA TRP A 42 3.82 55.57 -1.75
C TRP A 42 2.98 54.45 -1.13
N LEU A 43 2.82 54.41 0.20
CA LEU A 43 2.15 53.31 0.89
C LEU A 43 0.62 53.48 0.92
N ASP A 44 0.14 54.69 1.18
CA ASP A 44 -1.29 55.04 1.22
C ASP A 44 -1.94 54.96 -0.18
N PRO A 45 -1.29 55.35 -1.29
CA PRO A 45 -1.81 55.10 -2.64
C PRO A 45 -1.87 53.62 -3.00
N VAL A 46 -0.90 52.81 -2.56
CA VAL A 46 -0.91 51.35 -2.75
C VAL A 46 -2.02 50.70 -1.92
N LEU A 47 -2.19 51.10 -0.66
CA LEU A 47 -3.27 50.63 0.19
C LEU A 47 -4.65 51.11 -0.30
N ALA A 48 -4.74 52.33 -0.82
CA ALA A 48 -5.94 52.86 -1.47
C ALA A 48 -6.25 52.15 -2.79
N PHE A 49 -5.24 51.81 -3.59
CA PHE A 49 -5.39 50.99 -4.80
C PHE A 49 -5.86 49.56 -4.46
N LEU A 50 -5.30 48.95 -3.41
CA LEU A 50 -5.74 47.66 -2.88
C LEU A 50 -7.16 47.71 -2.30
N SER A 51 -7.56 48.82 -1.67
CA SER A 51 -8.91 48.98 -1.08
C SER A 51 -9.97 49.37 -2.10
N LEU A 52 -9.61 50.13 -3.15
CA LEU A 52 -10.44 50.41 -4.32
C LEU A 52 -10.70 49.15 -5.16
N HIS A 53 -9.82 48.15 -5.06
CA HIS A 53 -10.00 46.85 -5.69
C HIS A 53 -10.31 45.81 -4.61
N GLN A 54 -11.54 45.85 -4.07
CA GLN A 54 -12.07 44.85 -3.12
C GLN A 54 -11.76 43.42 -3.57
N THR A 55 -11.81 43.15 -4.88
CA THR A 55 -11.41 41.88 -5.48
C THR A 55 -9.95 41.51 -5.20
N LEU A 56 -9.00 42.44 -5.33
CA LEU A 56 -7.59 42.21 -5.06
C LEU A 56 -7.33 42.00 -3.55
N ALA A 57 -7.99 42.77 -2.69
CA ALA A 57 -7.96 42.54 -1.25
C ALA A 57 -8.49 41.14 -0.88
N ILE A 58 -9.63 40.71 -1.45
CA ILE A 58 -10.19 39.37 -1.24
C ILE A 58 -9.23 38.28 -1.74
N ILE A 59 -8.65 38.44 -2.93
CA ILE A 59 -7.67 37.48 -3.48
C ILE A 59 -6.45 37.36 -2.57
N LEU A 60 -5.88 38.50 -2.14
CA LEU A 60 -4.72 38.51 -1.25
C LEU A 60 -5.06 37.91 0.11
N THR A 61 -6.19 38.27 0.73
CA THR A 61 -6.64 37.66 1.98
C THR A 61 -6.83 36.15 1.82
N GLY A 62 -7.45 35.70 0.72
CA GLY A 62 -7.59 34.29 0.39
C GLY A 62 -6.24 33.57 0.27
N LEU A 63 -5.25 34.20 -0.39
CA LEU A 63 -3.90 33.66 -0.49
C LEU A 63 -3.20 33.56 0.88
N HIS A 64 -3.33 34.57 1.75
CA HIS A 64 -2.77 34.53 3.11
C HIS A 64 -3.42 33.43 3.96
N LEU A 65 -4.74 33.29 3.89
CA LEU A 65 -5.47 32.21 4.57
C LEU A 65 -5.03 30.84 4.05
N TRP A 66 -4.84 30.71 2.72
CA TRP A 66 -4.31 29.50 2.11
C TRP A 66 -2.89 29.17 2.62
N MET A 67 -1.98 30.14 2.62
CA MET A 67 -0.62 29.95 3.13
C MET A 67 -0.61 29.56 4.61
N ALA A 68 -1.50 30.16 5.43
CA ALA A 68 -1.64 29.80 6.84
C ALA A 68 -2.17 28.36 7.01
N ALA A 69 -3.18 27.97 6.23
CA ALA A 69 -3.71 26.61 6.23
C ALA A 69 -2.65 25.58 5.78
N GLU A 70 -1.88 25.90 4.75
CA GLU A 70 -0.78 25.08 4.24
C GLU A 70 0.34 24.93 5.28
N LEU A 71 0.71 26.00 5.99
CA LEU A 71 1.71 25.94 7.06
C LEU A 71 1.25 25.05 8.21
N ILE A 72 -0.01 25.19 8.65
CA ILE A 72 -0.61 24.32 9.66
C ILE A 72 -0.59 22.87 9.17
N PHE A 73 -0.98 22.64 7.91
CA PHE A 73 -1.00 21.32 7.30
C PHE A 73 0.40 20.68 7.26
N TYR A 74 1.43 21.45 6.89
CA TYR A 74 2.82 21.03 6.89
C TYR A 74 3.31 20.61 8.29
N ILE A 75 2.95 21.36 9.33
CA ILE A 75 3.26 21.01 10.72
C ILE A 75 2.53 19.71 11.13
N LEU A 76 1.25 19.57 10.76
CA LEU A 76 0.48 18.35 11.02
C LEU A 76 1.06 17.14 10.29
N PHE A 77 1.54 17.32 9.06
CA PHE A 77 2.24 16.30 8.29
C PHE A 77 3.45 15.76 9.05
N TRP A 78 4.35 16.63 9.51
CA TRP A 78 5.56 16.20 10.24
C TRP A 78 5.22 15.55 11.58
N LYS A 79 4.24 16.10 12.30
CA LYS A 79 3.75 15.51 13.56
C LYS A 79 3.16 14.11 13.32
N LYS A 80 2.43 13.91 12.22
CA LYS A 80 1.88 12.60 11.84
C LYS A 80 3.01 11.66 11.43
N LEU A 81 3.93 12.08 10.56
CA LEU A 81 5.07 11.27 10.12
C LEU A 81 5.91 10.78 11.31
N ALA A 82 6.21 11.66 12.27
CA ALA A 82 6.94 11.29 13.49
C ALA A 82 6.22 10.18 14.29
N ARG A 83 4.88 10.22 14.38
CA ARG A 83 4.08 9.16 15.02
C ARG A 83 4.13 7.85 14.24
N LEU A 84 4.07 7.92 12.91
CA LEU A 84 4.09 6.75 12.03
C LEU A 84 5.45 6.04 12.01
N GLN A 85 6.54 6.68 12.48
CA GLN A 85 7.82 6.01 12.65
C GLN A 85 7.78 4.89 13.70
N LYS A 86 6.84 4.93 14.65
CA LYS A 86 6.72 3.89 15.67
C LYS A 86 6.45 2.52 15.03
N VAL A 87 7.25 1.53 15.37
CA VAL A 87 7.01 0.12 15.03
C VAL A 87 6.04 -0.45 16.07
N ASP A 88 4.89 -0.93 15.62
CA ASP A 88 3.78 -1.39 16.47
C ASP A 88 3.58 -2.92 16.43
N ARG A 89 4.48 -3.65 15.75
CA ARG A 89 4.59 -5.13 15.73
C ARG A 89 3.29 -5.85 15.36
N VAL A 90 2.41 -5.22 14.59
CA VAL A 90 1.22 -5.88 14.01
C VAL A 90 1.66 -6.96 13.01
N VAL A 91 2.69 -6.67 12.21
CA VAL A 91 3.35 -7.67 11.36
C VAL A 91 4.11 -8.64 12.26
N LYS A 92 3.74 -9.91 12.19
CA LYS A 92 4.38 -11.00 12.92
C LYS A 92 5.17 -11.90 11.97
N GLY A 93 6.22 -12.52 12.50
CA GLY A 93 6.97 -13.53 11.77
C GLY A 93 6.14 -14.74 11.39
N VAL A 94 6.67 -15.53 10.46
CA VAL A 94 6.11 -16.80 10.02
C VAL A 94 6.20 -17.79 11.20
N GLY A 95 5.08 -17.96 11.89
CA GLY A 95 5.05 -18.55 13.24
C GLY A 95 5.68 -19.94 13.39
N ALA A 96 5.09 -20.98 12.79
CA ALA A 96 5.58 -22.36 12.95
C ALA A 96 6.79 -22.66 12.03
N LYS A 97 7.75 -23.45 12.53
CA LYS A 97 8.94 -23.89 11.76
C LYS A 97 8.56 -24.53 10.41
N ALA A 98 7.55 -25.40 10.39
CA ALA A 98 7.09 -26.03 9.14
C ALA A 98 6.62 -25.00 8.10
N LYS A 99 5.95 -23.91 8.53
CA LYS A 99 5.52 -22.83 7.63
C LYS A 99 6.70 -22.01 7.12
N ARG A 100 7.73 -21.80 7.96
CA ARG A 100 8.98 -21.15 7.54
C ARG A 100 9.73 -21.98 6.50
N GLN A 101 9.83 -23.28 6.73
CA GLN A 101 10.44 -24.22 5.80
C GLN A 101 9.69 -24.27 4.47
N GLU A 102 8.35 -24.34 4.49
CA GLU A 102 7.52 -24.22 3.28
C GLU A 102 7.84 -22.92 2.53
N LEU A 103 7.73 -21.76 3.19
CA LEU A 103 7.98 -20.48 2.54
C LEU A 103 9.40 -20.39 1.96
N PHE A 104 10.41 -20.78 2.74
CA PHE A 104 11.81 -20.74 2.33
C PHE A 104 12.05 -21.62 1.10
N GLN A 105 11.56 -22.86 1.13
CA GLN A 105 11.75 -23.82 0.05
C GLN A 105 11.04 -23.36 -1.23
N ARG A 106 9.81 -22.86 -1.13
CA ARG A 106 9.05 -22.36 -2.29
C ARG A 106 9.68 -21.12 -2.92
N CYS A 107 10.24 -20.20 -2.13
CA CYS A 107 11.04 -19.09 -2.65
C CYS A 107 12.32 -19.59 -3.34
N LEU A 108 13.04 -20.53 -2.72
CA LEU A 108 14.32 -21.01 -3.24
C LEU A 108 14.16 -21.76 -4.57
N GLU A 109 13.05 -22.46 -4.78
CA GLU A 109 12.70 -23.16 -6.02
C GLU A 109 12.48 -22.22 -7.23
N THR A 110 12.14 -20.95 -6.97
CA THR A 110 11.92 -19.95 -8.03
C THR A 110 13.15 -19.10 -8.35
N VAL A 111 14.26 -19.33 -7.63
CA VAL A 111 15.52 -18.60 -7.83
C VAL A 111 16.49 -19.45 -8.64
N GLU A 112 17.04 -18.89 -9.71
CA GLU A 112 18.07 -19.54 -10.55
C GLU A 112 19.41 -19.72 -9.79
N GLU A 113 20.23 -20.67 -10.21
CA GLU A 113 21.57 -20.90 -9.64
C GLU A 113 22.61 -19.89 -10.17
N GLY A 114 23.78 -19.83 -9.53
CA GLY A 114 24.90 -19.00 -9.98
C GLY A 114 24.58 -17.49 -9.98
N GLU A 115 24.74 -16.82 -11.12
CA GLU A 115 24.47 -15.38 -11.26
C GLU A 115 23.00 -15.01 -11.05
N GLY A 116 22.07 -15.96 -11.17
CA GLY A 116 20.65 -15.76 -10.87
C GLY A 116 20.38 -15.48 -9.40
N VAL A 117 20.91 -16.34 -8.50
CA VAL A 117 20.76 -16.17 -7.05
C VAL A 117 21.49 -14.93 -6.56
N LYS A 118 22.64 -14.58 -7.15
CA LYS A 118 23.38 -13.36 -6.81
C LYS A 118 22.49 -12.13 -7.06
N ARG A 119 21.98 -11.97 -8.28
CA ARG A 119 21.06 -10.88 -8.63
C ARG A 119 19.81 -10.86 -7.74
N TRP A 120 19.26 -12.03 -7.39
CA TRP A 120 18.14 -12.12 -6.45
C TRP A 120 18.50 -11.64 -5.04
N ILE A 121 19.72 -11.90 -4.55
CA ILE A 121 20.18 -11.41 -3.26
C ILE A 121 20.40 -9.90 -3.32
N GLU A 122 21.14 -9.41 -4.32
CA GLU A 122 21.51 -8.00 -4.47
C GLU A 122 20.31 -7.05 -4.37
N VAL A 123 19.15 -7.40 -4.94
CA VAL A 123 17.95 -6.54 -4.85
C VAL A 123 17.45 -6.31 -3.42
N TRP A 124 17.92 -7.07 -2.42
CA TRP A 124 17.58 -6.88 -1.01
C TRP A 124 18.59 -6.07 -0.20
N PHE A 125 19.78 -5.79 -0.76
CA PHE A 125 20.86 -5.12 -0.04
C PHE A 125 21.25 -3.81 -0.71
N ASP A 126 21.41 -2.77 0.08
CA ASP A 126 21.77 -1.44 -0.40
C ASP A 126 22.96 -0.91 0.40
N THR A 127 23.71 0.00 -0.19
CA THR A 127 24.75 0.79 0.50
C THR A 127 24.24 2.20 0.83
N GLY A 128 22.92 2.44 0.71
CA GLY A 128 22.26 3.70 1.02
C GLY A 128 20.98 3.90 0.18
N ARG A 129 20.64 5.13 -0.17
CA ARG A 129 19.70 5.40 -1.27
C ARG A 129 20.48 5.61 -2.55
N THR A 130 20.91 4.52 -3.14
CA THR A 130 21.77 4.58 -4.33
C THR A 130 20.97 4.21 -5.58
N LYS A 131 21.58 4.40 -6.76
CA LYS A 131 20.96 3.99 -8.04
C LYS A 131 21.02 2.47 -8.26
N GLN A 132 21.90 1.76 -7.55
CA GLN A 132 22.20 0.35 -7.80
C GLN A 132 22.29 -0.45 -6.50
N PRO A 133 21.84 -1.71 -6.47
CA PRO A 133 21.98 -2.56 -5.29
C PRO A 133 23.45 -2.79 -4.91
N ALA A 134 23.69 -3.20 -3.66
CA ALA A 134 24.99 -3.72 -3.24
C ALA A 134 25.31 -4.98 -4.06
N ARG A 135 26.57 -5.13 -4.48
CA ARG A 135 27.00 -6.33 -5.21
C ARG A 135 27.09 -7.53 -4.28
N PHE A 136 26.88 -8.72 -4.81
CA PHE A 136 26.89 -9.95 -4.03
C PHE A 136 28.17 -10.14 -3.21
N GLU A 137 29.33 -9.78 -3.77
CA GLU A 137 30.64 -9.95 -3.12
C GLU A 137 30.78 -9.09 -1.85
N ASP A 138 30.08 -7.95 -1.82
CA ASP A 138 30.11 -7.01 -0.69
C ASP A 138 29.14 -7.46 0.43
N ILE A 139 28.26 -8.42 0.16
CA ILE A 139 27.24 -8.91 1.11
C ILE A 139 27.85 -10.01 2.00
N GLY A 140 28.10 -9.63 3.26
CA GLY A 140 28.56 -10.56 4.28
C GLY A 140 27.49 -11.56 4.70
N ARG A 141 27.93 -12.74 5.15
CA ARG A 141 27.03 -13.79 5.67
C ARG A 141 26.15 -13.29 6.82
N VAL A 142 26.69 -12.41 7.68
CA VAL A 142 25.92 -11.82 8.79
C VAL A 142 24.88 -10.82 8.27
N ASN A 143 25.15 -10.08 7.19
CA ASN A 143 24.15 -9.25 6.53
C ASN A 143 22.98 -10.11 6.03
N MET A 144 23.28 -11.27 5.43
CA MET A 144 22.25 -12.22 4.99
C MET A 144 21.42 -12.74 6.17
N LEU A 145 22.04 -13.13 7.28
CA LEU A 145 21.33 -13.56 8.49
C LEU A 145 20.39 -12.46 9.04
N ARG A 146 20.81 -11.18 8.99
CA ARG A 146 19.97 -10.04 9.38
C ARG A 146 18.75 -9.88 8.48
N TRP A 147 18.92 -10.01 7.18
CA TRP A 147 17.81 -9.99 6.23
C TRP A 147 16.84 -11.16 6.46
N MET A 148 17.36 -12.37 6.67
CA MET A 148 16.53 -13.56 6.92
C MET A 148 15.76 -13.49 8.24
N ALA A 149 16.36 -12.93 9.30
CA ALA A 149 15.68 -12.67 10.56
C ALA A 149 14.44 -11.78 10.35
N TRP A 150 14.56 -10.72 9.56
CA TRP A 150 13.42 -9.92 9.14
C TRP A 150 12.42 -10.74 8.29
N ALA A 151 12.89 -11.39 7.23
CA ALA A 151 12.04 -12.04 6.24
C ALA A 151 11.14 -13.13 6.85
N PHE A 152 11.66 -13.88 7.83
CA PHE A 152 10.96 -15.02 8.43
C PHE A 152 10.45 -14.78 9.85
N TRP A 153 11.05 -13.88 10.65
CA TRP A 153 10.58 -13.57 12.01
C TRP A 153 9.95 -12.18 12.17
N ALA A 154 10.00 -11.33 11.14
CA ALA A 154 9.58 -9.92 11.22
C ALA A 154 10.23 -9.17 12.41
N ALA A 155 11.47 -9.53 12.72
CA ALA A 155 12.19 -9.06 13.89
C ALA A 155 13.65 -8.70 13.56
N PRO A 156 14.27 -7.79 14.33
CA PRO A 156 15.71 -7.58 14.29
C PRO A 156 16.47 -8.87 14.59
N TYR A 157 17.67 -9.00 14.04
CA TYR A 157 18.51 -10.18 14.23
C TYR A 157 18.85 -10.41 15.71
N GLU A 158 19.04 -9.33 16.46
CA GLU A 158 19.38 -9.33 17.88
C GLU A 158 18.29 -9.99 18.74
N GLU A 159 17.02 -9.86 18.33
CA GLU A 159 15.87 -10.49 18.99
C GLU A 159 15.84 -12.00 18.68
N VAL A 160 16.07 -12.37 17.42
CA VAL A 160 16.11 -13.79 17.00
C VAL A 160 17.31 -14.50 17.61
N PHE A 161 18.43 -13.78 17.81
CA PHE A 161 19.66 -14.31 18.40
C PHE A 161 19.48 -14.85 19.82
N GLN A 162 18.47 -14.37 20.54
CA GLN A 162 18.13 -14.84 21.89
C GLN A 162 17.57 -16.28 21.91
N SER A 163 17.17 -16.82 20.75
CA SER A 163 16.70 -18.19 20.62
C SER A 163 17.72 -19.05 19.87
N PRO A 164 18.44 -19.96 20.57
CA PRO A 164 19.42 -20.85 19.92
C PRO A 164 18.82 -21.67 18.78
N SER A 165 17.56 -22.12 18.94
CA SER A 165 16.84 -22.87 17.91
C SER A 165 16.57 -22.07 16.64
N ALA A 166 16.25 -20.77 16.78
CA ALA A 166 15.99 -19.89 15.65
C ALA A 166 17.28 -19.50 14.93
N VAL A 167 18.37 -19.28 15.69
CA VAL A 167 19.71 -19.03 15.12
C VAL A 167 20.20 -20.24 14.33
N GLN A 168 19.99 -21.46 14.86
CA GLN A 168 20.33 -22.69 14.14
C GLN A 168 19.52 -22.80 12.84
N GLU A 169 18.22 -22.49 12.87
CA GLU A 169 17.37 -22.49 11.68
C GLU A 169 17.83 -21.46 10.63
N LEU A 170 18.16 -20.23 11.05
CA LEU A 170 18.68 -19.20 10.16
C LEU A 170 19.99 -19.64 9.48
N ASN A 171 20.93 -20.20 10.24
CA ASN A 171 22.18 -20.70 9.68
C ASN A 171 21.94 -21.83 8.67
N GLN A 172 21.06 -22.77 9.02
CA GLN A 172 20.67 -23.86 8.11
C GLN A 172 20.09 -23.32 6.80
N MET A 173 19.26 -22.27 6.86
CA MET A 173 18.70 -21.68 5.64
C MET A 173 19.79 -21.02 4.78
N VAL A 174 20.72 -20.25 5.36
CA VAL A 174 21.85 -19.66 4.61
C VAL A 174 22.76 -20.76 4.03
N ASP A 175 23.05 -21.81 4.79
CA ASP A 175 23.83 -22.96 4.32
C ASP A 175 23.14 -23.68 3.16
N THR A 176 21.81 -23.76 3.20
CA THR A 176 21.01 -24.32 2.11
C THR A 176 21.11 -23.45 0.87
N ILE A 177 21.05 -22.12 0.97
CA ILE A 177 21.26 -21.22 -0.17
C ILE A 177 22.65 -21.45 -0.77
N GLU A 178 23.70 -21.46 0.03
CA GLU A 178 25.08 -21.63 -0.45
C GLU A 178 25.28 -22.99 -1.15
N SER A 179 24.74 -24.07 -0.57
CA SER A 179 24.91 -25.43 -1.07
C SER A 179 24.06 -25.74 -2.30
N VAL A 180 22.79 -25.32 -2.30
CA VAL A 180 21.85 -25.56 -3.40
C VAL A 180 22.16 -24.64 -4.57
N LYS A 181 22.37 -23.34 -4.33
CA LYS A 181 22.57 -22.35 -5.40
C LYS A 181 24.02 -22.14 -5.81
N LYS A 182 24.95 -22.92 -5.22
CA LYS A 182 26.38 -22.95 -5.54
C LYS A 182 27.04 -21.57 -5.41
N VAL A 183 26.70 -20.84 -4.37
CA VAL A 183 27.29 -19.53 -4.04
C VAL A 183 27.89 -19.54 -2.63
N LYS A 184 28.78 -18.58 -2.34
CA LYS A 184 29.36 -18.41 -1.01
C LYS A 184 29.35 -16.95 -0.61
N PHE A 185 28.84 -16.68 0.60
CA PHE A 185 28.87 -15.34 1.15
C PHE A 185 30.25 -15.00 1.72
N THR A 186 30.62 -13.73 1.65
CA THR A 186 31.80 -13.22 2.33
C THR A 186 31.66 -13.42 3.84
N LYS A 187 32.74 -13.84 4.52
CA LYS A 187 32.70 -14.10 5.96
C LYS A 187 32.49 -12.79 6.73
N GLY A 188 31.69 -12.86 7.80
CA GLY A 188 31.49 -11.74 8.72
C GLY A 188 30.36 -10.79 8.32
N PHE A 189 30.43 -9.59 8.88
CA PHE A 189 29.46 -8.51 8.70
C PHE A 189 30.14 -7.35 7.97
N ASN A 190 29.49 -6.85 6.92
CA ASN A 190 29.90 -5.62 6.25
C ASN A 190 29.06 -4.44 6.78
N PRO A 191 29.67 -3.45 7.46
CA PRO A 191 28.95 -2.29 8.00
C PRO A 191 28.45 -1.31 6.93
N ASP A 192 29.03 -1.33 5.72
CA ASP A 192 28.66 -0.43 4.63
C ASP A 192 27.44 -0.92 3.82
N VAL A 193 26.92 -2.10 4.17
CA VAL A 193 25.80 -2.74 3.47
C VAL A 193 24.62 -2.93 4.42
N ASP A 194 23.54 -2.24 4.12
CA ASP A 194 22.24 -2.39 4.77
C ASP A 194 21.33 -3.36 4.00
N CYS A 195 20.37 -3.95 4.71
CA CYS A 195 19.34 -4.79 4.11
C CYS A 195 17.97 -4.13 4.21
N ILE A 196 17.16 -4.32 3.16
CA ILE A 196 15.78 -3.89 3.11
C ILE A 196 14.96 -4.72 4.10
N ARG A 197 14.36 -4.05 5.08
CA ARG A 197 13.54 -4.65 6.14
C ARG A 197 12.25 -3.86 6.31
N MET A 198 11.28 -4.10 5.41
CA MET A 198 9.94 -3.53 5.54
C MET A 198 9.36 -3.85 6.93
N CYS A 199 8.38 -3.12 7.46
CA CYS A 199 7.93 -3.25 8.86
C CYS A 199 8.93 -2.82 9.96
N LEU A 200 10.23 -2.69 9.67
CA LEU A 200 11.26 -2.22 10.61
C LEU A 200 11.93 -0.90 10.18
N ASP A 201 12.24 -0.76 8.90
CA ASP A 201 12.91 0.43 8.35
C ASP A 201 12.02 1.69 8.44
N PRO A 202 12.56 2.92 8.39
CA PRO A 202 11.77 4.15 8.53
C PRO A 202 10.64 4.30 7.50
N VAL A 203 9.53 4.93 7.91
CA VAL A 203 8.49 5.38 6.97
C VAL A 203 9.02 6.57 6.20
N ILE A 204 8.99 6.53 4.86
CA ILE A 204 9.50 7.63 4.04
C ILE A 204 8.39 8.19 3.17
N ALA A 205 7.85 9.33 3.58
CA ALA A 205 6.75 10.02 2.92
C ALA A 205 7.17 11.42 2.48
N SER A 206 6.61 11.89 1.36
CA SER A 206 6.81 13.25 0.86
C SER A 206 5.59 14.11 1.20
N HIS A 207 5.82 15.36 1.59
CA HIS A 207 4.74 16.31 1.80
C HIS A 207 4.04 16.60 0.47
N ARG A 208 2.71 16.57 0.49
CA ARG A 208 1.87 16.99 -0.64
C ARG A 208 1.10 18.24 -0.23
N PRO A 209 0.97 19.25 -1.11
CA PRO A 209 0.20 20.43 -0.76
C PRO A 209 -1.24 20.10 -0.36
N LEU A 210 -1.86 20.90 0.50
CA LEU A 210 -3.24 20.68 0.96
C LEU A 210 -4.22 20.56 -0.22
N ILE A 211 -3.97 21.31 -1.30
CA ILE A 211 -4.83 21.30 -2.50
C ILE A 211 -4.91 19.92 -3.14
N TYR A 212 -3.85 19.11 -3.04
CA TYR A 212 -3.86 17.74 -3.53
C TYR A 212 -4.96 16.92 -2.86
N TYR A 213 -5.06 16.98 -1.53
CA TYR A 213 -6.08 16.24 -0.78
C TYR A 213 -7.49 16.81 -0.98
N VAL A 214 -7.61 18.14 -1.16
CA VAL A 214 -8.89 18.77 -1.51
C VAL A 214 -9.38 18.29 -2.87
N LEU A 215 -8.51 18.25 -3.88
CA LEU A 215 -8.84 17.74 -5.22
C LEU A 215 -9.20 16.25 -5.19
N LEU A 216 -8.47 15.44 -4.43
CA LEU A 216 -8.82 14.03 -4.27
C LEU A 216 -10.17 13.84 -3.57
N TRP A 217 -10.46 14.62 -2.54
CA TRP A 217 -11.77 14.57 -1.89
C TRP A 217 -12.89 14.93 -2.88
N ALA A 218 -12.72 16.02 -3.64
CA ALA A 218 -13.69 16.43 -4.66
C ALA A 218 -13.87 15.35 -5.74
N ALA A 219 -12.78 14.75 -6.22
CA ALA A 219 -12.82 13.66 -7.19
C ALA A 219 -13.56 12.43 -6.64
N ASN A 220 -13.34 12.06 -5.38
CA ASN A 220 -14.08 10.96 -4.73
C ASN A 220 -15.58 11.27 -4.61
N VAL A 221 -15.96 12.52 -4.28
CA VAL A 221 -17.36 12.94 -4.25
C VAL A 221 -18.00 12.82 -5.64
N ILE A 222 -17.34 13.36 -6.67
CA ILE A 222 -17.85 13.31 -8.06
C ILE A 222 -17.99 11.86 -8.53
N VAL A 223 -16.96 11.03 -8.33
CA VAL A 223 -17.01 9.61 -8.71
C VAL A 223 -18.06 8.85 -7.90
N GLY A 224 -18.23 9.17 -6.62
CA GLY A 224 -19.29 8.58 -5.79
C GLY A 224 -20.68 8.93 -6.30
N LEU A 225 -20.92 10.17 -6.73
CA LEU A 225 -22.18 10.56 -7.39
C LEU A 225 -22.38 9.78 -8.69
N LEU A 226 -21.34 9.67 -9.52
CA LEU A 226 -21.41 8.90 -10.76
C LEU A 226 -21.71 7.42 -10.52
N PHE A 227 -21.12 6.82 -9.49
CA PHE A 227 -21.39 5.44 -9.09
C PHE A 227 -22.85 5.25 -8.67
N ASN A 228 -23.40 6.17 -7.89
CA ASN A 228 -24.82 6.15 -7.54
C ASN A 228 -25.71 6.25 -8.80
N LEU A 229 -25.36 7.10 -9.77
CA LEU A 229 -26.11 7.24 -11.03
C LEU A 229 -26.13 5.96 -11.87
N VAL A 230 -25.08 5.14 -11.82
CA VAL A 230 -25.03 3.83 -12.52
C VAL A 230 -25.57 2.67 -11.66
N GLY A 231 -26.19 2.98 -10.51
CA GLY A 231 -26.88 2.02 -9.64
C GLY A 231 -25.99 1.30 -8.62
N LEU A 232 -24.78 1.79 -8.35
CA LEU A 232 -23.94 1.31 -7.26
C LEU A 232 -24.34 2.00 -5.95
N THR A 233 -24.56 1.21 -4.90
CA THR A 233 -24.79 1.71 -3.54
C THR A 233 -23.56 1.50 -2.68
N ARG A 234 -23.13 2.53 -1.96
CA ARG A 234 -22.01 2.46 -1.03
C ARG A 234 -22.44 1.87 0.30
N TYR A 235 -21.62 0.98 0.84
CA TYR A 235 -21.73 0.44 2.18
C TYR A 235 -20.46 0.81 2.95
N ASP A 236 -20.62 1.63 3.98
CA ASP A 236 -19.52 1.99 4.87
C ASP A 236 -19.33 0.95 5.98
N THR A 237 -18.16 1.01 6.60
CA THR A 237 -17.79 0.13 7.70
C THR A 237 -18.74 0.37 8.89
N THR A 238 -19.45 -0.68 9.31
CA THR A 238 -20.28 -0.67 10.52
C THR A 238 -19.39 -0.59 11.77
N LEU A 239 -18.80 0.58 12.02
CA LEU A 239 -18.80 1.10 13.38
C LEU A 239 -20.06 1.94 13.47
N ASP A 240 -21.07 1.33 14.05
CA ASP A 240 -22.29 1.96 14.51
C ASP A 240 -21.89 3.19 15.35
N LYS A 241 -21.95 4.38 14.75
CA LYS A 241 -21.65 5.67 15.40
C LYS A 241 -22.70 6.05 16.46
N SER A 242 -23.62 5.14 16.78
CA SER A 242 -24.68 5.33 17.77
C SER A 242 -24.23 5.06 19.22
N HIS A 243 -23.06 4.45 19.46
CA HIS A 243 -22.62 4.11 20.84
C HIS A 243 -21.32 4.77 21.33
N GLU A 244 -20.62 5.59 20.53
CA GLU A 244 -19.42 6.30 21.02
C GLU A 244 -19.73 7.66 21.70
N PHE A 245 -21.01 8.08 21.76
CA PHE A 245 -21.41 9.32 22.43
C PHE A 245 -21.96 9.15 23.85
N GLU A 246 -22.08 7.93 24.37
CA GLU A 246 -22.54 7.64 25.75
C GLU A 246 -21.50 6.83 26.54
N SER A 247 -20.28 7.36 26.70
CA SER A 247 -19.46 7.02 27.87
C SER A 247 -18.30 7.99 28.02
N SER A 248 -18.62 9.27 28.24
CA SER A 248 -17.69 10.21 28.86
C SER A 248 -17.97 10.28 30.37
N GLU A 249 -17.60 9.22 31.10
CA GLU A 249 -17.32 9.35 32.53
C GLU A 249 -15.80 9.30 32.74
N PRO A 250 -15.20 10.29 33.41
CA PRO A 250 -13.80 10.24 33.76
C PRO A 250 -13.60 9.37 35.00
N SER A 251 -12.53 8.57 34.98
CA SER A 251 -11.91 7.88 36.13
C SER A 251 -12.43 6.50 36.56
N ARG A 252 -11.80 5.46 36.01
CA ARG A 252 -11.34 4.29 36.79
C ARG A 252 -10.15 3.63 36.08
N PRO A 253 -9.03 3.33 36.76
CA PRO A 253 -7.93 2.61 36.16
C PRO A 253 -8.35 1.14 36.04
N SER A 254 -8.83 0.75 34.86
CA SER A 254 -9.05 -0.66 34.54
C SER A 254 -7.72 -1.31 34.21
N THR A 255 -7.34 -2.26 35.06
CA THR A 255 -6.34 -3.29 34.79
C THR A 255 -6.75 -4.07 33.54
N LYS A 256 -6.25 -3.66 32.36
CA LYS A 256 -6.48 -4.39 31.12
C LYS A 256 -5.75 -5.72 31.18
N ALA A 257 -6.52 -6.79 31.38
CA ALA A 257 -6.08 -8.14 31.12
C ALA A 257 -5.68 -8.25 29.64
N ALA A 258 -4.50 -8.83 29.38
CA ALA A 258 -4.05 -9.16 28.04
C ALA A 258 -4.95 -10.28 27.49
N GLY A 259 -5.89 -9.95 26.59
CA GLY A 259 -6.70 -11.00 25.97
C GLY A 259 -7.93 -10.59 25.16
N GLU A 260 -8.43 -9.36 25.24
CA GLU A 260 -9.62 -8.99 24.46
C GLU A 260 -9.28 -8.85 22.96
N ALA A 261 -9.82 -9.76 22.16
CA ALA A 261 -9.69 -9.76 20.71
C ALA A 261 -10.34 -8.50 20.14
N ARG A 262 -9.56 -7.73 19.38
CA ARG A 262 -10.06 -6.54 18.67
C ARG A 262 -11.22 -6.95 17.74
N PRO A 263 -12.37 -6.25 17.73
CA PRO A 263 -13.42 -6.50 16.74
C PRO A 263 -12.85 -6.28 15.34
N ILE A 264 -13.04 -7.27 14.45
CA ILE A 264 -12.55 -7.23 13.08
C ILE A 264 -13.32 -6.10 12.35
N PRO A 265 -12.65 -5.04 11.88
CA PRO A 265 -13.33 -3.96 11.18
C PRO A 265 -13.99 -4.48 9.90
N ASP A 266 -15.07 -3.87 9.48
CA ASP A 266 -15.62 -4.11 8.13
C ASP A 266 -14.81 -3.36 7.08
N LEU A 267 -14.95 -3.77 5.81
CA LEU A 267 -14.42 -3.05 4.65
C LEU A 267 -15.50 -2.13 4.10
N ALA A 268 -15.10 -0.95 3.62
CA ALA A 268 -15.98 -0.14 2.81
C ALA A 268 -16.03 -0.73 1.39
N TYR A 269 -17.22 -0.74 0.78
CA TYR A 269 -17.40 -1.27 -0.57
C TYR A 269 -18.60 -0.65 -1.27
N TRP A 270 -18.65 -0.83 -2.58
CA TRP A 270 -19.83 -0.53 -3.38
C TRP A 270 -20.46 -1.83 -3.87
N TYR A 271 -21.79 -1.84 -3.98
CA TYR A 271 -22.55 -3.00 -4.45
C TYR A 271 -23.61 -2.59 -5.46
N ARG A 272 -23.77 -3.41 -6.48
CA ARG A 272 -24.84 -3.33 -7.48
C ARG A 272 -25.25 -4.74 -7.89
N THR A 273 -26.54 -4.97 -8.09
CA THR A 273 -27.02 -6.19 -8.74
C THR A 273 -27.97 -5.82 -9.87
N PRO A 274 -27.82 -6.42 -11.08
CA PRO A 274 -28.87 -6.40 -12.08
C PRO A 274 -30.15 -7.06 -11.55
N VAL A 275 -31.31 -6.66 -12.08
CA VAL A 275 -32.61 -7.25 -11.71
C VAL A 275 -32.70 -8.71 -12.18
N HIS A 276 -32.21 -8.98 -13.39
CA HIS A 276 -32.13 -10.30 -13.99
C HIS A 276 -30.70 -10.50 -14.53
N PRO A 277 -29.75 -10.91 -13.68
CA PRO A 277 -28.38 -11.14 -14.11
C PRO A 277 -28.30 -12.38 -15.01
N ASP A 278 -27.49 -12.32 -16.07
CA ASP A 278 -27.18 -13.50 -16.90
C ASP A 278 -26.29 -14.49 -16.13
N ASN A 279 -25.55 -13.98 -15.14
CA ASN A 279 -24.69 -14.75 -14.24
C ASN A 279 -24.89 -14.27 -12.79
N ASP A 280 -25.48 -15.11 -11.95
CA ASP A 280 -25.73 -14.80 -10.54
C ASP A 280 -24.45 -14.71 -9.68
N ILE A 281 -23.31 -15.20 -10.16
CA ILE A 281 -22.05 -15.15 -9.41
C ILE A 281 -21.54 -13.70 -9.42
N PRO A 282 -21.36 -13.04 -8.25
CA PRO A 282 -20.84 -11.69 -8.19
C PRO A 282 -19.40 -11.61 -8.70
N LEU A 283 -19.09 -10.49 -9.34
CA LEU A 283 -17.72 -10.05 -9.61
C LEU A 283 -17.25 -9.14 -8.47
N VAL A 284 -16.18 -9.53 -7.77
CA VAL A 284 -15.57 -8.74 -6.69
C VAL A 284 -14.28 -8.11 -7.23
N PHE A 285 -14.31 -6.79 -7.47
CA PHE A 285 -13.14 -6.03 -7.88
C PHE A 285 -12.36 -5.48 -6.68
N ILE A 286 -11.04 -5.66 -6.68
CA ILE A 286 -10.12 -5.20 -5.64
C ILE A 286 -9.02 -4.37 -6.30
N HIS A 287 -8.99 -3.08 -5.97
CA HIS A 287 -8.11 -2.10 -6.61
C HIS A 287 -6.65 -2.21 -6.14
N GLY A 288 -5.72 -1.66 -6.94
CA GLY A 288 -4.31 -1.49 -6.58
C GLY A 288 -4.02 -0.22 -5.75
N VAL A 289 -2.74 0.05 -5.50
CA VAL A 289 -2.31 1.30 -4.84
C VAL A 289 -2.62 2.52 -5.72
N GLY A 290 -3.02 3.63 -5.10
CA GLY A 290 -3.10 4.93 -5.74
C GLY A 290 -4.13 5.84 -5.09
N ILE A 291 -5.09 6.36 -5.85
CA ILE A 291 -6.13 7.30 -5.41
C ILE A 291 -7.51 6.62 -5.23
N GLY A 292 -7.50 5.30 -4.99
CA GLY A 292 -8.71 4.48 -4.79
C GLY A 292 -9.45 4.20 -6.09
N LEU A 293 -10.78 4.02 -6.02
CA LEU A 293 -11.61 3.71 -7.19
C LEU A 293 -11.66 4.82 -8.24
N VAL A 294 -11.27 6.06 -7.88
CA VAL A 294 -11.23 7.21 -8.81
C VAL A 294 -10.38 6.91 -10.04
N GLN A 295 -9.19 6.30 -9.88
CA GLN A 295 -8.33 5.97 -11.03
C GLN A 295 -8.89 4.85 -11.92
N TYR A 296 -9.89 4.12 -11.45
CA TYR A 296 -10.54 3.01 -12.16
C TYR A 296 -11.94 3.41 -12.66
N VAL A 297 -12.30 4.69 -12.68
CA VAL A 297 -13.68 5.13 -13.00
C VAL A 297 -14.22 4.54 -14.31
N HIS A 298 -13.41 4.53 -15.37
CA HIS A 298 -13.78 3.98 -16.67
C HIS A 298 -13.93 2.44 -16.63
N LEU A 299 -13.05 1.74 -15.91
CA LEU A 299 -13.18 0.30 -15.67
C LEU A 299 -14.44 -0.02 -14.89
N VAL A 300 -14.70 0.69 -13.78
CA VAL A 300 -15.88 0.47 -12.94
C VAL A 300 -17.16 0.68 -13.74
N ILE A 301 -17.24 1.76 -14.53
CA ILE A 301 -18.37 2.00 -15.44
C ILE A 301 -18.51 0.86 -16.44
N ALA A 302 -17.43 0.39 -17.05
CA ALA A 302 -17.48 -0.74 -17.98
C ALA A 302 -17.97 -2.03 -17.30
N LEU A 303 -17.57 -2.28 -16.06
CA LEU A 303 -18.01 -3.44 -15.26
C LEU A 303 -19.50 -3.39 -14.94
N THR A 304 -20.13 -2.21 -14.83
CA THR A 304 -21.59 -2.12 -14.60
C THR A 304 -22.42 -2.57 -15.81
N PHE A 305 -21.83 -2.60 -17.01
CA PHE A 305 -22.48 -3.13 -18.21
C PHE A 305 -22.40 -4.66 -18.30
N ILE A 306 -21.68 -5.34 -17.41
CA ILE A 306 -21.71 -6.80 -17.32
C ILE A 306 -22.97 -7.23 -16.55
N SER A 307 -23.75 -8.15 -17.11
CA SER A 307 -25.00 -8.67 -16.51
C SER A 307 -24.71 -9.67 -15.37
N ARG A 308 -24.09 -9.19 -14.29
CA ARG A 308 -23.84 -9.93 -13.05
C ARG A 308 -23.75 -9.00 -11.83
N PRO A 309 -23.95 -9.48 -10.59
CA PRO A 309 -23.74 -8.66 -9.41
C PRO A 309 -22.28 -8.17 -9.31
N LEU A 310 -22.07 -6.96 -8.82
CA LEU A 310 -20.77 -6.28 -8.77
C LEU A 310 -20.51 -5.78 -7.35
N ILE A 311 -19.35 -6.14 -6.80
CA ILE A 311 -18.84 -5.68 -5.51
C ILE A 311 -17.49 -4.99 -5.75
N LEU A 312 -17.33 -3.75 -5.31
CA LEU A 312 -16.07 -3.00 -5.42
C LEU A 312 -15.50 -2.77 -4.03
N ILE A 313 -14.40 -3.45 -3.69
CA ILE A 313 -13.77 -3.32 -2.38
C ILE A 313 -12.89 -2.08 -2.33
N GLU A 314 -13.03 -1.28 -1.28
CA GLU A 314 -12.14 -0.15 -1.00
C GLU A 314 -11.13 -0.48 0.09
N MET A 315 -9.86 -0.25 -0.21
CA MET A 315 -8.74 -0.40 0.72
C MET A 315 -8.20 0.99 1.11
N PRO A 316 -8.74 1.64 2.14
CA PRO A 316 -8.46 3.06 2.43
C PRO A 316 -6.98 3.35 2.73
N TYR A 317 -6.25 2.37 3.28
CA TYR A 317 -4.84 2.48 3.62
C TYR A 317 -3.89 2.58 2.40
N VAL A 318 -4.40 2.36 1.18
CA VAL A 318 -3.63 2.42 -0.09
C VAL A 318 -4.31 3.29 -1.15
N SER A 319 -5.23 4.17 -0.72
CA SER A 319 -6.08 5.01 -1.60
C SER A 319 -5.80 6.52 -1.45
N SER A 320 -4.60 6.90 -1.01
CA SER A 320 -4.20 8.31 -0.83
C SER A 320 -5.14 9.13 0.08
N GLN A 321 -5.76 8.48 1.07
CA GLN A 321 -6.68 9.15 1.99
C GLN A 321 -5.92 9.85 3.12
N LEU A 322 -6.32 11.08 3.42
CA LEU A 322 -5.67 11.92 4.43
C LEU A 322 -5.76 11.30 5.84
N PHE A 323 -6.89 10.67 6.16
CA PHE A 323 -7.12 9.97 7.41
C PHE A 323 -7.03 8.47 7.19
N GLN A 324 -6.13 7.82 7.91
CA GLN A 324 -5.97 6.37 7.86
C GLN A 324 -6.72 5.76 9.04
N GLY A 325 -7.68 4.90 8.73
CA GLY A 325 -8.25 3.96 9.68
C GLY A 325 -7.27 2.84 10.02
N ALA A 326 -7.74 1.86 10.78
CA ALA A 326 -6.96 0.67 11.03
C ALA A 326 -6.78 -0.14 9.75
N CYS A 327 -5.52 -0.52 9.46
CA CYS A 327 -5.21 -1.45 8.39
C CYS A 327 -5.53 -2.87 8.83
N MET A 328 -6.22 -3.61 7.97
CA MET A 328 -6.54 -5.02 8.18
C MET A 328 -5.36 -5.89 7.77
N THR A 329 -5.21 -7.01 8.45
CA THR A 329 -4.37 -8.13 8.00
C THR A 329 -5.04 -8.87 6.83
N PRO A 330 -4.28 -9.57 5.98
CA PRO A 330 -4.87 -10.36 4.89
C PRO A 330 -5.95 -11.35 5.36
N ASN A 331 -5.77 -11.98 6.52
CA ASN A 331 -6.77 -12.86 7.11
C ASN A 331 -8.03 -12.11 7.57
N GLU A 332 -7.89 -10.95 8.22
CA GLU A 332 -9.05 -10.11 8.57
C GLU A 332 -9.80 -9.65 7.32
N SER A 333 -9.09 -9.26 6.26
CA SER A 333 -9.69 -8.85 4.99
C SER A 333 -10.45 -9.99 4.33
N TYR A 334 -9.93 -11.23 4.34
CA TYR A 334 -10.66 -12.42 3.90
C TYR A 334 -11.98 -12.59 4.67
N ILE A 335 -11.96 -12.51 6.00
CA ILE A 335 -13.16 -12.67 6.83
C ILE A 335 -14.17 -11.54 6.51
N ALA A 336 -13.73 -10.31 6.31
CA ALA A 336 -14.63 -9.22 5.92
C ALA A 336 -15.26 -9.44 4.54
N VAL A 337 -14.49 -9.91 3.55
CA VAL A 337 -15.02 -10.27 2.23
C VAL A 337 -16.05 -11.40 2.33
N GLU A 338 -15.77 -12.45 3.12
CA GLU A 338 -16.73 -13.54 3.37
C GLU A 338 -18.03 -13.02 4.00
N ARG A 339 -17.95 -12.07 4.96
CA ARG A 339 -19.12 -11.40 5.53
C ARG A 339 -19.90 -10.57 4.50
N ILE A 340 -19.20 -9.86 3.61
CA ILE A 340 -19.83 -9.06 2.54
C ILE A 340 -20.62 -9.97 1.59
N LEU A 341 -20.03 -11.09 1.15
CA LEU A 341 -20.70 -12.06 0.30
C LEU A 341 -21.94 -12.64 0.99
N LYS A 342 -21.79 -13.05 2.26
CA LYS A 342 -22.91 -13.57 3.07
C LYS A 342 -24.03 -12.53 3.23
N ARG A 343 -23.71 -11.26 3.48
CA ARG A 343 -24.69 -10.17 3.64
C ARG A 343 -25.58 -10.03 2.39
N HIS A 344 -25.00 -10.20 1.20
CA HIS A 344 -25.70 -10.07 -0.07
C HIS A 344 -26.22 -11.40 -0.62
N GLY A 345 -26.15 -12.49 0.15
CA GLY A 345 -26.69 -13.79 -0.23
C GLY A 345 -25.85 -14.55 -1.27
N HIS A 346 -24.59 -14.15 -1.48
CA HIS A 346 -23.70 -14.76 -2.46
C HIS A 346 -22.82 -15.83 -1.82
N PRO A 347 -22.91 -17.12 -2.21
CA PRO A 347 -22.08 -18.17 -1.63
C PRO A 347 -20.64 -18.19 -2.19
N LYS A 348 -20.46 -17.71 -3.43
CA LYS A 348 -19.16 -17.64 -4.12
C LYS A 348 -19.05 -16.37 -4.95
N ALA A 349 -17.85 -16.03 -5.39
CA ALA A 349 -17.58 -14.88 -6.25
C ALA A 349 -16.43 -15.15 -7.24
N THR A 350 -16.43 -14.42 -8.36
CA THR A 350 -15.24 -14.23 -9.19
C THR A 350 -14.45 -13.06 -8.62
N PHE A 351 -13.18 -13.27 -8.28
CA PHE A 351 -12.31 -12.22 -7.77
C PHE A 351 -11.47 -11.60 -8.89
N TYR A 352 -11.56 -10.28 -9.04
CA TYR A 352 -10.75 -9.51 -9.97
C TYR A 352 -9.83 -8.56 -9.20
N GLY A 353 -8.54 -8.88 -9.15
CA GLY A 353 -7.51 -8.05 -8.54
C GLY A 353 -6.63 -7.35 -9.59
N HIS A 354 -6.27 -6.10 -9.32
CA HIS A 354 -5.20 -5.40 -10.02
C HIS A 354 -4.08 -5.00 -9.06
N SER A 355 -2.82 -5.17 -9.47
CA SER A 355 -1.64 -4.76 -8.69
C SER A 355 -1.74 -5.26 -7.24
N LEU A 356 -1.65 -4.41 -6.22
CA LEU A 356 -1.81 -4.80 -4.81
C LEU A 356 -3.11 -5.56 -4.50
N GLY A 357 -4.20 -5.31 -5.21
CA GLY A 357 -5.45 -6.05 -5.05
C GLY A 357 -5.30 -7.56 -5.34
N THR A 358 -4.32 -7.95 -6.16
CA THR A 358 -3.99 -9.37 -6.42
C THR A 358 -3.47 -10.09 -5.17
N MET A 359 -2.86 -9.37 -4.23
CA MET A 359 -2.41 -9.96 -2.97
C MET A 359 -3.57 -10.33 -2.05
N LEU A 360 -4.63 -9.52 -2.03
CA LEU A 360 -5.85 -9.90 -1.30
C LEU A 360 -6.54 -11.08 -2.00
N CYS A 361 -6.57 -11.11 -3.33
CA CYS A 361 -7.06 -12.27 -4.08
C CYS A 361 -6.28 -13.55 -3.73
N ALA A 362 -4.96 -13.45 -3.63
CA ALA A 362 -4.08 -14.54 -3.22
C ALA A 362 -4.36 -15.01 -1.78
N ALA A 363 -4.53 -14.08 -0.84
CA ALA A 363 -4.91 -14.40 0.53
C ALA A 363 -6.27 -15.12 0.62
N ILE A 364 -7.26 -14.66 -0.17
CA ILE A 364 -8.57 -15.32 -0.29
C ILE A 364 -8.43 -16.74 -0.84
N CYS A 365 -7.67 -16.93 -1.93
CA CYS A 365 -7.45 -18.26 -2.51
C CYS A 365 -6.72 -19.21 -1.54
N ARG A 366 -5.81 -18.69 -0.72
CA ARG A 366 -5.13 -19.48 0.33
C ARG A 366 -6.07 -19.87 1.48
N ALA A 367 -6.94 -18.96 1.90
CA ALA A 367 -7.91 -19.20 2.97
C ALA A 367 -9.08 -20.10 2.50
N SER A 368 -9.45 -19.98 1.23
CA SER A 368 -10.65 -20.58 0.63
C SER A 368 -10.33 -21.25 -0.72
N CYS A 369 -9.39 -22.20 -0.69
CA CYS A 369 -8.90 -22.94 -1.87
C CYS A 369 -10.04 -23.48 -2.74
N ALA A 370 -9.93 -23.38 -4.06
CA ALA A 370 -11.03 -23.69 -4.99
C ALA A 370 -11.52 -25.16 -4.94
N THR A 371 -10.65 -26.08 -4.52
CA THR A 371 -10.99 -27.50 -4.30
C THR A 371 -11.76 -27.76 -3.01
N SER A 372 -11.86 -26.77 -2.11
CA SER A 372 -12.65 -26.90 -0.88
C SER A 372 -14.15 -26.84 -1.19
N PRO A 373 -14.98 -27.75 -0.63
CA PRO A 373 -16.43 -27.68 -0.77
C PRO A 373 -17.04 -26.38 -0.24
N LYS A 374 -16.37 -25.72 0.72
CA LYS A 374 -16.78 -24.45 1.32
C LYS A 374 -16.10 -23.23 0.67
N SER A 375 -15.47 -23.40 -0.49
CA SER A 375 -14.76 -22.31 -1.15
C SER A 375 -15.72 -21.21 -1.57
N ILE A 376 -15.36 -19.95 -1.28
CA ILE A 376 -16.05 -18.76 -1.79
C ILE A 376 -15.53 -18.33 -3.17
N VAL A 377 -14.55 -19.04 -3.75
CA VAL A 377 -13.89 -18.68 -5.00
C VAL A 377 -14.52 -19.46 -6.16
N ALA A 378 -15.19 -18.76 -7.07
CA ALA A 378 -15.73 -19.33 -8.31
C ALA A 378 -14.79 -19.12 -9.51
N GLY A 379 -14.15 -17.96 -9.58
CA GLY A 379 -13.25 -17.57 -10.66
C GLY A 379 -12.22 -16.54 -10.20
N LEU A 380 -11.20 -16.32 -11.02
CA LEU A 380 -10.09 -15.43 -10.70
C LEU A 380 -9.59 -14.68 -11.94
N VAL A 381 -9.50 -13.36 -11.85
CA VAL A 381 -8.87 -12.49 -12.84
C VAL A 381 -7.79 -11.68 -12.14
N LEU A 382 -6.55 -11.84 -12.57
CA LEU A 382 -5.41 -11.09 -12.04
C LEU A 382 -4.80 -10.25 -13.16
N VAL A 383 -4.65 -8.95 -12.94
CA VAL A 383 -4.00 -8.05 -13.89
C VAL A 383 -2.82 -7.37 -13.20
N ASP A 384 -1.66 -7.45 -13.84
CA ASP A 384 -0.36 -7.04 -13.30
C ASP A 384 -0.14 -7.54 -11.85
N PRO A 385 -0.20 -8.86 -11.63
CA PRO A 385 -0.14 -9.45 -10.29
C PRO A 385 1.22 -9.25 -9.64
N ILE A 386 1.19 -8.75 -8.40
CA ILE A 386 2.38 -8.67 -7.55
C ILE A 386 2.40 -9.76 -6.47
N CYS A 387 1.36 -10.59 -6.39
CA CYS A 387 1.26 -11.73 -5.47
C CYS A 387 2.13 -12.94 -5.85
N PHE A 388 2.62 -12.99 -7.09
CA PHE A 388 3.60 -13.97 -7.54
C PHE A 388 5.00 -13.41 -7.37
N LEU A 389 5.94 -14.25 -6.93
CA LEU A 389 7.36 -13.90 -6.86
C LEU A 389 7.64 -12.58 -6.10
N THR A 390 6.79 -12.23 -5.12
CA THR A 390 6.89 -11.00 -4.31
C THR A 390 8.25 -10.84 -3.63
N HIS A 391 8.94 -11.95 -3.37
CA HIS A 391 10.28 -12.01 -2.77
C HIS A 391 11.43 -11.63 -3.73
N HIS A 392 11.14 -11.17 -4.96
CA HIS A 392 12.11 -10.59 -5.87
C HIS A 392 12.16 -9.05 -5.71
N SER A 393 12.35 -8.31 -6.80
CA SER A 393 12.69 -6.88 -6.82
C SER A 393 11.57 -5.92 -6.42
N LEU A 394 10.36 -6.42 -6.10
CA LEU A 394 9.19 -5.58 -5.82
C LEU A 394 9.44 -4.53 -4.73
N ALA A 395 9.97 -4.97 -3.58
CA ALA A 395 10.21 -4.07 -2.44
C ALA A 395 11.17 -2.95 -2.81
N ARG A 396 12.27 -3.28 -3.50
CA ARG A 396 13.23 -2.30 -4.00
C ARG A 396 12.60 -1.35 -5.01
N ASN A 397 11.99 -1.91 -6.06
CA ASN A 397 11.48 -1.14 -7.21
C ASN A 397 10.35 -0.17 -6.83
N PHE A 398 9.55 -0.53 -5.82
CA PHE A 398 8.47 0.30 -5.33
C PHE A 398 8.92 1.30 -4.25
N ALA A 399 9.71 0.88 -3.24
CA ALA A 399 9.89 1.67 -2.02
C ALA A 399 11.30 2.27 -1.81
N TYR A 400 12.35 1.64 -2.36
CA TYR A 400 13.74 1.99 -2.05
C TYR A 400 14.52 2.57 -3.24
N ARG A 401 14.18 2.19 -4.47
CA ARG A 401 14.86 2.66 -5.69
C ARG A 401 14.73 4.18 -5.85
N THR A 402 15.80 4.81 -6.29
CA THR A 402 15.76 6.19 -6.79
C THR A 402 15.19 6.20 -8.22
N PRO A 403 14.09 6.93 -8.50
CA PRO A 403 13.46 6.92 -9.81
C PRO A 403 14.41 7.47 -10.89
N ALA A 404 14.49 6.77 -12.03
CA ALA A 404 15.33 7.14 -13.17
C ALA A 404 14.52 7.48 -14.43
N THR A 405 13.23 7.13 -14.47
CA THR A 405 12.32 7.42 -15.59
C THR A 405 11.11 8.23 -15.12
N ALA A 406 10.39 8.87 -16.05
CA ALA A 406 9.19 9.63 -15.73
C ALA A 406 8.11 8.76 -15.07
N CYS A 407 7.88 7.55 -15.57
CA CYS A 407 6.91 6.60 -15.01
C CYS A 407 7.30 6.19 -13.57
N GLN A 408 8.59 5.93 -13.32
CA GLN A 408 9.09 5.64 -11.98
C GLN A 408 8.94 6.83 -11.04
N LEU A 409 9.15 8.05 -11.54
CA LEU A 409 8.95 9.28 -10.76
C LEU A 409 7.48 9.48 -10.39
N VAL A 410 6.55 9.19 -11.30
CA VAL A 410 5.11 9.25 -11.01
C VAL A 410 4.74 8.22 -9.94
N ILE A 411 5.23 6.98 -10.03
CA ILE A 411 4.98 5.95 -9.01
C ILE A 411 5.60 6.35 -7.66
N ASP A 412 6.85 6.81 -7.63
CA ASP A 412 7.50 7.24 -6.39
C ASP A 412 6.72 8.42 -5.78
N LEU A 413 6.48 9.48 -6.55
CA LEU A 413 5.84 10.69 -6.05
C LEU A 413 4.37 10.51 -5.70
N PHE A 414 3.57 9.77 -6.47
CA PHE A 414 2.10 9.71 -6.29
C PHE A 414 1.61 8.44 -5.59
N ALA A 415 2.36 7.34 -5.64
CA ALA A 415 2.02 6.12 -4.92
C ALA A 415 2.95 5.91 -3.72
N ALA A 416 4.22 5.60 -3.93
CA ALA A 416 5.10 5.08 -2.87
C ALA A 416 5.38 6.09 -1.74
N ARG A 417 5.51 7.39 -2.05
CA ARG A 417 5.77 8.47 -1.08
C ARG A 417 4.51 9.08 -0.48
N GLU A 418 3.32 8.64 -0.87
CA GLU A 418 2.10 9.03 -0.18
C GLU A 418 2.16 8.54 1.26
N MET A 419 1.75 9.36 2.24
CA MET A 419 1.96 9.04 3.64
C MET A 419 1.29 7.73 4.07
N GLY A 420 0.05 7.48 3.64
CA GLY A 420 -0.66 6.25 3.96
C GLY A 420 -0.11 5.03 3.29
N THR A 421 0.17 5.13 2.00
CA THR A 421 0.79 4.05 1.24
C THR A 421 2.18 3.72 1.79
N SER A 422 3.01 4.73 2.02
CA SER A 422 4.35 4.55 2.61
C SER A 422 4.26 3.92 4.00
N TRP A 423 3.35 4.39 4.85
CA TRP A 423 3.12 3.77 6.15
C TRP A 423 2.65 2.32 6.02
N TYR A 424 1.71 2.03 5.11
CA TYR A 424 1.25 0.67 4.86
C TYR A 424 2.42 -0.24 4.46
N ILE A 425 3.20 0.15 3.47
CA ILE A 425 4.34 -0.64 2.99
C ILE A 425 5.39 -0.81 4.09
N MET A 426 5.71 0.26 4.82
CA MET A 426 6.78 0.24 5.82
C MET A 426 6.35 -0.26 7.20
N ARG A 427 5.05 -0.46 7.50
CA ARG A 427 4.58 -0.90 8.85
C ARG A 427 3.55 -2.03 8.84
N ARG A 428 2.83 -2.24 7.74
CA ARG A 428 1.66 -3.14 7.68
C ARG A 428 1.74 -4.20 6.60
N PHE A 429 2.64 -4.05 5.64
CA PHE A 429 2.74 -4.98 4.53
C PHE A 429 3.26 -6.36 4.98
N MET A 430 2.37 -7.34 4.92
CA MET A 430 2.62 -8.74 5.32
C MET A 430 2.91 -9.59 4.08
N TRP A 431 4.10 -9.42 3.48
CA TRP A 431 4.45 -10.10 2.22
C TRP A 431 4.34 -11.64 2.30
N THR A 432 4.61 -12.23 3.46
CA THR A 432 4.52 -13.68 3.71
C THR A 432 3.08 -14.20 3.73
N GLU A 433 2.11 -13.33 4.03
CA GLU A 433 0.67 -13.62 3.94
C GLU A 433 0.08 -13.27 2.57
N SER A 434 0.77 -12.41 1.81
CA SER A 434 0.35 -11.95 0.49
C SER A 434 0.90 -12.75 -0.69
N ILE A 435 2.03 -13.44 -0.50
CA ILE A 435 2.65 -14.28 -1.54
C ILE A 435 1.87 -15.59 -1.72
N VAL A 436 1.84 -16.09 -2.96
CA VAL A 436 1.21 -17.37 -3.33
C VAL A 436 2.05 -18.13 -4.35
N PHE A 437 2.09 -19.46 -4.21
CA PHE A 437 2.77 -20.40 -5.10
C PHE A 437 1.76 -21.41 -5.66
N PRO A 438 0.81 -20.97 -6.50
CA PRO A 438 -0.39 -21.73 -6.80
C PRO A 438 -0.16 -23.00 -7.64
N ILE A 439 -1.21 -23.81 -7.73
CA ILE A 439 -1.30 -24.93 -8.68
C ILE A 439 -2.43 -24.62 -9.67
N ALA A 440 -2.19 -24.80 -10.97
CA ALA A 440 -3.25 -24.68 -11.97
C ALA A 440 -4.35 -25.72 -11.74
N TRP A 441 -5.60 -25.39 -12.08
CA TRP A 441 -6.74 -26.30 -11.91
C TRP A 441 -6.55 -27.64 -12.64
N ALA A 442 -5.93 -27.62 -13.83
CA ALA A 442 -5.60 -28.81 -14.60
C ALA A 442 -4.62 -29.75 -13.88
N ARG A 443 -3.81 -29.23 -12.95
CA ARG A 443 -2.81 -29.99 -12.17
C ARG A 443 -3.26 -30.26 -10.72
N ARG A 444 -4.53 -30.03 -10.38
CA ARG A 444 -5.05 -30.17 -9.00
C ARG A 444 -4.87 -31.56 -8.38
N ASP A 445 -4.84 -32.60 -9.22
CA ASP A 445 -4.71 -34.00 -8.81
C ASP A 445 -3.24 -34.45 -8.72
N GLN A 446 -2.29 -33.54 -8.97
CA GLN A 446 -0.85 -33.82 -8.87
C GLN A 446 -0.46 -34.08 -7.41
N LYS A 447 0.45 -35.04 -7.21
CA LYS A 447 1.02 -35.32 -5.89
C LYS A 447 1.75 -34.07 -5.36
N LEU A 448 1.37 -33.66 -4.15
CA LEU A 448 1.98 -32.53 -3.46
C LEU A 448 3.49 -32.77 -3.26
N LEU A 449 4.28 -31.74 -3.53
CA LEU A 449 5.70 -31.70 -3.27
C LEU A 449 5.98 -31.70 -1.75
N PRO A 450 7.19 -32.11 -1.33
CA PRO A 450 7.63 -31.94 0.06
C PRO A 450 7.45 -30.48 0.51
N HIS A 451 6.92 -30.28 1.72
CA HIS A 451 6.64 -28.97 2.32
C HIS A 451 5.57 -28.12 1.62
N GLN A 452 4.88 -28.63 0.59
CA GLN A 452 3.77 -27.92 -0.03
C GLN A 452 2.54 -27.90 0.90
N GLY A 453 2.12 -26.70 1.30
CA GLY A 453 1.03 -26.48 2.24
C GLY A 453 0.12 -25.33 1.80
N LYS A 454 -0.27 -24.47 2.75
CA LYS A 454 -1.27 -23.41 2.51
C LYS A 454 -0.79 -22.30 1.58
N LEU A 455 0.50 -22.21 1.26
CA LEU A 455 1.01 -21.23 0.29
C LEU A 455 0.73 -21.66 -1.15
N SER A 456 0.34 -22.91 -1.39
CA SER A 456 0.15 -23.47 -2.72
C SER A 456 -1.30 -23.91 -3.00
N PRO A 457 -2.28 -22.99 -2.92
CA PRO A 457 -3.67 -23.31 -3.22
C PRO A 457 -3.84 -23.68 -4.70
N VAL A 458 -4.81 -24.55 -4.96
CA VAL A 458 -5.31 -24.79 -6.31
C VAL A 458 -6.18 -23.60 -6.72
N LEU A 459 -5.85 -22.99 -7.87
CA LEU A 459 -6.61 -21.89 -8.46
C LEU A 459 -7.93 -22.40 -9.05
N PRO A 460 -9.00 -21.57 -9.10
CA PRO A 460 -10.27 -21.99 -9.71
C PRO A 460 -10.09 -22.32 -11.21
N ALA A 461 -10.93 -23.22 -11.72
CA ALA A 461 -10.94 -23.60 -13.14
C ALA A 461 -11.00 -22.40 -14.09
N LYS A 462 -11.73 -21.36 -13.70
CA LYS A 462 -11.81 -20.10 -14.44
C LYS A 462 -10.79 -19.11 -13.91
N THR A 463 -9.54 -19.24 -14.36
CA THR A 463 -8.46 -18.32 -14.01
C THR A 463 -7.93 -17.62 -15.26
N ARG A 464 -7.75 -16.29 -15.18
CA ARG A 464 -7.13 -15.44 -16.20
C ARG A 464 -6.09 -14.55 -15.56
N VAL A 465 -4.86 -14.56 -16.09
CA VAL A 465 -3.74 -13.76 -15.62
C VAL A 465 -3.20 -12.92 -16.76
N PHE A 466 -3.18 -11.60 -16.60
CA PHE A 466 -2.64 -10.64 -17.56
C PHE A 466 -1.37 -9.99 -16.99
N LEU A 467 -0.28 -10.03 -17.75
CA LEU A 467 1.03 -9.50 -17.33
C LEU A 467 1.51 -8.41 -18.30
N SER A 468 1.76 -7.20 -17.82
CA SER A 468 2.40 -6.15 -18.62
C SER A 468 3.89 -6.45 -18.87
N SER A 469 4.33 -6.63 -20.11
CA SER A 469 5.69 -7.12 -20.40
C SER A 469 6.83 -6.16 -19.99
N LYS A 470 6.53 -4.86 -19.85
CA LYS A 470 7.46 -3.81 -19.39
C LYS A 470 7.15 -3.30 -17.99
N ASP A 471 6.55 -4.12 -17.14
CA ASP A 471 6.28 -3.74 -15.75
C ASP A 471 7.57 -3.27 -15.03
N ASN A 472 7.49 -2.10 -14.39
CA ASN A 472 8.62 -1.47 -13.69
C ASN A 472 8.78 -1.93 -12.22
N LEU A 473 7.91 -2.82 -11.74
CA LEU A 473 7.87 -3.36 -10.38
C LEU A 473 8.46 -4.76 -10.30
N LEU A 474 8.05 -5.67 -11.19
CA LEU A 474 8.49 -7.07 -11.25
C LEU A 474 8.92 -7.43 -12.67
N ASP A 475 9.85 -8.36 -12.78
CA ASP A 475 10.23 -8.98 -14.05
C ASP A 475 9.10 -9.93 -14.49
N MET A 476 8.21 -9.42 -15.35
CA MET A 476 7.03 -10.15 -15.78
C MET A 476 7.34 -11.30 -16.72
N GLU A 477 8.48 -11.30 -17.40
CA GLU A 477 8.91 -12.46 -18.18
C GLU A 477 9.26 -13.62 -17.24
N LYS A 478 9.98 -13.33 -16.14
CA LYS A 478 10.24 -14.34 -15.10
C LYS A 478 8.93 -14.84 -14.45
N VAL A 479 7.97 -13.96 -14.19
CA VAL A 479 6.64 -14.35 -13.69
C VAL A 479 5.91 -15.23 -14.72
N ALA A 480 5.92 -14.86 -16.00
CA ALA A 480 5.30 -15.62 -17.08
C ALA A 480 5.91 -17.03 -17.17
N GLN A 481 7.25 -17.12 -17.17
CA GLN A 481 7.97 -18.39 -17.17
C GLN A 481 7.62 -19.25 -15.97
N TYR A 482 7.55 -18.68 -14.77
CA TYR A 482 7.14 -19.37 -13.55
C TYR A 482 5.70 -19.92 -13.66
N LEU A 483 4.76 -19.10 -14.13
CA LEU A 483 3.35 -19.48 -14.29
C LEU A 483 3.17 -20.58 -15.36
N ARG A 484 3.91 -20.49 -16.47
CA ARG A 484 3.89 -21.48 -17.57
C ARG A 484 4.47 -22.82 -17.13
N THR A 485 5.64 -22.81 -16.50
CA THR A 485 6.42 -24.04 -16.24
C THR A 485 6.04 -24.71 -14.91
N GLN A 486 6.09 -23.96 -13.82
CA GLN A 486 5.91 -24.50 -12.47
C GLN A 486 4.44 -24.59 -12.08
N VAL A 487 3.65 -23.53 -12.35
CA VAL A 487 2.20 -23.54 -12.03
C VAL A 487 1.42 -24.36 -13.05
N GLY A 488 1.77 -24.24 -14.34
CA GLY A 488 1.15 -24.96 -15.44
C GLY A 488 -0.05 -24.26 -16.05
N LEU A 489 -0.07 -22.93 -16.03
CA LEU A 489 -1.09 -22.16 -16.75
C LEU A 489 -0.84 -22.24 -18.26
N VAL A 490 -1.91 -22.41 -19.02
CA VAL A 490 -1.85 -22.40 -20.48
C VAL A 490 -1.79 -20.96 -20.97
N GLU A 491 -0.64 -20.61 -21.56
CA GLU A 491 -0.50 -19.35 -22.26
C GLU A 491 -1.04 -19.49 -23.67
N GLY A 492 -1.80 -18.50 -24.13
CA GLY A 492 -2.22 -18.46 -25.52
C GLY A 492 -1.76 -17.22 -26.27
N GLY A 493 -1.78 -17.35 -27.60
CA GLY A 493 -1.28 -16.36 -28.54
C GLY A 493 -2.18 -15.12 -28.70
N GLY A 494 -3.12 -14.90 -27.79
CA GLY A 494 -3.93 -13.69 -27.75
C GLY A 494 -5.28 -13.76 -28.47
N GLU A 495 -5.58 -14.86 -29.16
CA GLU A 495 -6.76 -15.01 -30.02
C GLU A 495 -7.80 -16.02 -29.50
N LYS A 496 -7.45 -16.93 -28.58
CA LYS A 496 -8.34 -18.02 -28.13
C LYS A 496 -8.97 -17.75 -26.77
N GLU A 497 -10.17 -18.32 -26.55
CA GLU A 497 -10.95 -18.13 -25.33
C GLU A 497 -10.43 -18.93 -24.12
N GLU A 498 -9.48 -19.85 -24.32
CA GLU A 498 -8.94 -20.74 -23.28
C GLU A 498 -7.68 -20.19 -22.57
N ASP A 499 -7.17 -19.04 -23.00
CA ASP A 499 -5.88 -18.48 -22.54
C ASP A 499 -5.92 -18.15 -21.04
N GLU A 500 -5.28 -18.96 -20.20
CA GLU A 500 -5.20 -18.73 -18.74
C GLU A 500 -4.14 -17.68 -18.39
N LEU A 501 -3.09 -17.57 -19.21
CA LEU A 501 -1.99 -16.61 -19.08
C LEU A 501 -1.85 -15.78 -20.37
N VAL A 502 -1.77 -14.45 -20.22
CA VAL A 502 -1.62 -13.51 -21.33
C VAL A 502 -0.56 -12.47 -20.99
N VAL A 503 0.47 -12.38 -21.83
CA VAL A 503 1.49 -11.31 -21.75
C VAL A 503 1.07 -10.15 -22.66
N MET A 504 0.91 -8.97 -22.07
CA MET A 504 0.50 -7.74 -22.74
C MET A 504 1.74 -7.00 -23.23
N GLU A 505 2.03 -7.13 -24.52
CA GLU A 505 3.30 -6.67 -25.08
C GLU A 505 3.47 -5.15 -25.10
N GLY A 506 4.66 -4.71 -24.71
CA GLY A 506 5.05 -3.30 -24.70
C GLY A 506 4.34 -2.45 -23.65
N MET A 507 3.67 -3.08 -22.69
CA MET A 507 2.87 -2.41 -21.68
C MET A 507 3.65 -2.18 -20.39
N ASP A 508 3.54 -0.97 -19.83
CA ASP A 508 3.92 -0.66 -18.45
C ASP A 508 2.80 -1.09 -17.48
N HIS A 509 3.14 -1.21 -16.19
CA HIS A 509 2.19 -1.51 -15.11
C HIS A 509 0.95 -0.61 -15.16
N ALA A 510 -0.24 -1.20 -15.09
CA ALA A 510 -1.55 -0.56 -15.16
C ALA A 510 -1.89 0.14 -16.49
N GLN A 511 -1.01 0.11 -17.49
CA GLN A 511 -1.23 0.81 -18.75
C GLN A 511 -2.41 0.22 -19.55
N PHE A 512 -2.85 -1.01 -19.24
CA PHE A 512 -4.01 -1.64 -19.88
C PHE A 512 -5.29 -0.81 -19.73
N LEU A 513 -5.41 -0.03 -18.65
CA LEU A 513 -6.51 0.91 -18.42
C LEU A 513 -6.63 1.99 -19.52
N LEU A 514 -5.52 2.31 -20.18
CA LEU A 514 -5.42 3.37 -21.19
C LEU A 514 -5.41 2.82 -22.62
N ARG A 515 -5.38 1.50 -22.81
CA ARG A 515 -5.25 0.86 -24.13
C ARG A 515 -6.51 0.06 -24.44
N PRO A 516 -7.38 0.56 -25.35
CA PRO A 516 -8.71 -0.03 -25.59
C PRO A 516 -8.70 -1.53 -25.89
N GLU A 517 -7.71 -2.00 -26.66
CA GLU A 517 -7.54 -3.42 -26.98
C GLU A 517 -7.40 -4.28 -25.71
N TRP A 518 -6.41 -3.97 -24.87
CA TRP A 518 -6.15 -4.69 -23.63
C TRP A 518 -7.27 -4.51 -22.61
N PHE A 519 -7.81 -3.29 -22.50
CA PHE A 519 -8.95 -3.00 -21.65
C PHE A 519 -10.16 -3.90 -21.99
N ASN A 520 -10.51 -4.03 -23.26
CA ASN A 520 -11.62 -4.86 -23.72
C ASN A 520 -11.38 -6.35 -23.47
N ARG A 521 -10.13 -6.82 -23.63
CA ARG A 521 -9.78 -8.23 -23.35
C ARG A 521 -9.88 -8.56 -21.86
N VAL A 522 -9.41 -7.66 -20.99
CA VAL A 522 -9.56 -7.81 -19.53
C VAL A 522 -11.04 -7.77 -19.14
N LEU A 523 -11.83 -6.89 -19.76
CA LEU A 523 -13.28 -6.81 -19.54
C LEU A 523 -14.01 -8.08 -19.98
N LYS A 524 -13.59 -8.68 -21.11
CA LYS A 524 -14.09 -9.99 -21.59
C LYS A 524 -13.80 -11.09 -20.56
N ALA A 525 -12.57 -11.16 -20.03
CA ALA A 525 -12.24 -12.10 -18.96
C ALA A 525 -13.09 -11.91 -17.70
N ALA A 526 -13.36 -10.66 -17.28
CA ALA A 526 -14.23 -10.37 -16.14
C ALA A 526 -15.70 -10.80 -16.35
N ARG A 527 -16.15 -10.87 -17.61
CA ARG A 527 -17.49 -11.39 -17.98
C ARG A 527 -17.54 -12.92 -17.94
N GLU A 528 -16.49 -13.58 -18.42
CA GLU A 528 -16.46 -15.04 -18.65
C GLU A 528 -16.09 -15.86 -17.40
N CYS A 529 -15.16 -15.33 -16.59
CA CYS A 529 -14.73 -15.95 -15.35
C CYS A 529 -15.84 -15.93 -14.30
#